data_AF-A0A9P6KL01-F1
#
_entry.id   AF-A0A9P6KL01-F1
#
_cell.length_a   1.000
_cell.length_b   1.000
_cell.length_c   1.000
_cell.angle_alpha   90.00
_cell.angle_beta   90.00
_cell.angle_gamma   90.00
#
_symmetry.space_group_name_H-M   'P 1'
#
loop_
_entity.id
_entity.type
_entity.pdbx_description
1 polymer ?
#
loop_
_entity_poly.entity_id
_entity_poly.type
_entity_poly.pdbx_seq_one_letter_code
_entity_poly.pdbx_strand_id
1 'polypeptide(L)'
;MLLHYLLASIGALLVAADFDIYLVMRQPPARPPWTVGIINWQFLDPNQNSCPDPAHTRLFNSHDDVSGNKIGVRCDSWGQREHNGCYAGDDNDPANIDAMEMHLSDTPKFHYTIYKADEHGPPGRTARESQSRPFELLGLKGESAGWCVPVSWPQTGRPFGVCGNYRLFRKFQCHSFYTADWINSYDRGWHP
;
A
#
# COMPACT_ATOMS: atom_id res chain seq x y z
N MET A 1 -13.82 -33.33 -19.60
CA MET A 1 -14.15 -32.46 -18.45
C MET A 1 -12.92 -32.07 -17.61
N LEU A 2 -12.06 -33.00 -17.18
CA LEU A 2 -10.87 -32.68 -16.36
C LEU A 2 -9.96 -31.56 -16.92
N LEU A 3 -9.72 -31.55 -18.24
CA LEU A 3 -8.84 -30.57 -18.89
C LEU A 3 -9.38 -29.13 -18.81
N HIS A 4 -10.71 -28.95 -18.82
CA HIS A 4 -11.33 -27.62 -18.72
C HIS A 4 -11.22 -27.05 -17.30
N TYR A 5 -11.34 -27.89 -16.27
CA TYR A 5 -11.12 -27.48 -14.88
C TYR A 5 -9.64 -27.16 -14.61
N LEU A 6 -8.71 -27.89 -15.24
CA LEU A 6 -7.29 -27.61 -15.14
C LEU A 6 -6.94 -26.26 -15.78
N LEU A 7 -7.45 -25.98 -16.98
CA LEU A 7 -7.21 -24.71 -17.68
C LEU A 7 -7.88 -23.52 -16.98
N ALA A 8 -9.08 -23.68 -16.41
CA ALA A 8 -9.72 -22.64 -15.61
C ALA A 8 -8.94 -22.33 -14.32
N SER A 9 -8.39 -23.35 -13.66
CA SER A 9 -7.58 -23.19 -12.44
C SER A 9 -6.22 -22.53 -12.75
N ILE A 10 -5.59 -22.87 -13.89
CA ILE A 10 -4.34 -22.25 -14.34
C ILE A 10 -4.57 -20.79 -14.77
N GLY A 11 -5.71 -20.48 -15.43
CA GLY A 11 -6.09 -19.12 -15.77
C GLY A 11 -6.30 -18.22 -14.55
N ALA A 12 -6.91 -18.76 -13.49
CA ALA A 12 -7.08 -18.06 -12.22
C ALA A 12 -5.75 -17.85 -11.45
N LEU A 13 -4.74 -18.68 -11.69
CA LEU A 13 -3.40 -18.53 -11.12
C LEU A 13 -2.49 -17.56 -11.91
N LEU A 14 -2.86 -17.21 -13.14
CA LEU A 14 -2.04 -16.37 -14.03
C LEU A 14 -2.36 -14.87 -13.96
N VAL A 15 -3.44 -14.48 -13.28
CA VAL A 15 -3.73 -13.07 -13.00
C VAL A 15 -3.24 -12.77 -11.59
N ALA A 16 -1.93 -12.59 -11.44
CA ALA A 16 -1.40 -11.89 -10.28
C ALA A 16 -2.00 -10.48 -10.30
N ALA A 17 -2.76 -10.14 -9.26
CA ALA A 17 -3.37 -8.84 -9.15
C ALA A 17 -2.40 -7.91 -8.40
N ASP A 18 -1.93 -6.90 -9.11
CA ASP A 18 -0.94 -5.98 -8.58
C ASP A 18 -1.60 -4.63 -8.23
N PHE A 19 -1.09 -3.99 -7.20
CA PHE A 19 -1.43 -2.60 -6.87
C PHE A 19 -0.23 -1.88 -6.28
N ASP A 20 -0.23 -0.57 -6.44
CA ASP A 20 0.75 0.31 -5.86
C ASP A 20 0.16 1.07 -4.68
N ILE A 21 0.94 1.20 -3.61
CA ILE A 21 0.58 2.01 -2.45
C ILE A 21 1.26 3.36 -2.58
N TYR A 22 0.48 4.44 -2.52
CA TYR A 22 0.96 5.81 -2.55
C TYR A 22 0.65 6.52 -1.25
N LEU A 23 1.64 7.20 -0.68
CA LEU A 23 1.44 8.27 0.28
C LEU A 23 1.03 9.53 -0.48
N VAL A 24 -0.08 10.13 -0.09
CA VAL A 24 -0.66 11.31 -0.72
C VAL A 24 -0.63 12.48 0.25
N MET A 25 0.06 13.53 -0.14
CA MET A 25 0.06 14.80 0.59
C MET A 25 -0.75 15.84 -0.16
N ARG A 26 -1.72 16.46 0.52
CA ARG A 26 -2.39 17.64 0.00
C ARG A 26 -1.61 18.91 0.33
N GLN A 27 -1.05 19.58 -0.67
CA GLN A 27 -0.42 20.88 -0.49
C GLN A 27 -1.50 21.97 -0.35
N PRO A 28 -1.54 22.73 0.76
CA PRO A 28 -2.50 23.83 0.90
C PRO A 28 -2.14 24.96 -0.09
N PRO A 29 -3.12 25.59 -0.77
CA PRO A 29 -2.88 26.57 -1.82
C PRO A 29 -2.21 27.88 -1.35
N ALA A 30 -2.10 28.12 -0.04
CA ALA A 30 -1.64 29.38 0.53
C ALA A 30 -0.66 29.22 1.71
N ARG A 31 -0.07 28.04 1.91
CA ARG A 31 0.87 27.81 3.01
C ARG A 31 2.30 27.60 2.50
N PRO A 32 3.32 27.98 3.28
CA PRO A 32 4.72 27.70 2.96
C PRO A 32 4.91 26.21 2.66
N PRO A 33 5.84 25.84 1.75
CA PRO A 33 6.04 24.48 1.27
C PRO A 33 6.38 23.45 2.36
N TRP A 34 6.70 23.91 3.56
CA TRP A 34 7.02 23.10 4.75
C TRP A 34 5.80 22.75 5.61
N THR A 35 4.61 23.29 5.31
CA THR A 35 3.42 22.97 6.11
C THR A 35 2.93 21.58 5.72
N VAL A 36 3.08 20.62 6.64
CA VAL A 36 2.61 19.25 6.45
C VAL A 36 1.11 19.30 6.16
N GLY A 37 0.76 18.88 4.94
CA GLY A 37 -0.62 18.73 4.52
C GLY A 37 -1.31 17.56 5.22
N ILE A 38 -2.60 17.36 4.92
CA ILE A 38 -3.28 16.13 5.31
C ILE A 38 -2.58 14.96 4.60
N ILE A 39 -2.15 13.98 5.38
CA ILE A 39 -1.51 12.76 4.90
C ILE A 39 -2.59 11.70 4.71
N ASN A 40 -2.71 11.22 3.48
CA ASN A 40 -3.61 10.13 3.09
C ASN A 40 -2.82 9.05 2.35
N TRP A 41 -3.50 7.95 2.06
CA TRP A 41 -2.98 6.83 1.30
C TRP A 41 -3.93 6.51 0.14
N GLN A 42 -3.35 6.07 -0.98
CA GLN A 42 -4.06 5.58 -2.15
C GLN A 42 -3.49 4.26 -2.61
N PHE A 43 -4.37 3.47 -3.22
CA PHE A 43 -4.06 2.19 -3.83
C PHE A 43 -4.39 2.32 -5.31
N LEU A 44 -3.38 2.27 -6.18
CA LEU A 44 -3.53 2.56 -7.61
C LEU A 44 -3.12 1.35 -8.47
N ASP A 45 -3.66 1.28 -9.68
CA ASP A 45 -3.20 0.31 -10.68
C ASP A 45 -1.72 0.62 -11.03
N PRO A 46 -0.80 -0.37 -11.02
CA PRO A 46 0.60 -0.13 -11.36
C PRO A 46 0.84 0.35 -12.80
N ASN A 47 -0.12 0.09 -13.69
CA ASN A 47 -0.08 0.53 -15.08
C ASN A 47 -0.69 1.93 -15.27
N GLN A 48 -1.16 2.55 -14.19
CA GLN A 48 -1.63 3.91 -14.24
C GLN A 48 -0.46 4.84 -14.61
N ASN A 49 -0.64 5.61 -15.69
CA ASN A 49 0.38 6.51 -16.25
C ASN A 49 -0.02 7.99 -16.19
N SER A 50 -1.15 8.29 -15.55
CA SER A 50 -1.68 9.64 -15.38
C SER A 50 -2.02 9.91 -13.93
N CYS A 51 -2.13 11.19 -13.59
CA CYS A 51 -2.57 11.60 -12.27
C CYS A 51 -3.89 10.95 -11.87
N PRO A 52 -3.97 10.27 -10.70
CA PRO A 52 -5.26 9.82 -10.19
C PRO A 52 -6.13 11.04 -9.95
N ASP A 53 -7.40 10.94 -10.36
CA ASP A 53 -8.38 11.94 -9.96
C ASP A 53 -8.78 11.68 -8.51
N PRO A 54 -8.44 12.57 -7.56
CA PRO A 54 -8.79 12.38 -6.15
C PRO A 54 -10.30 12.33 -5.91
N ALA A 55 -11.12 12.84 -6.84
CA ALA A 55 -12.59 12.71 -6.77
C ALA A 55 -13.06 11.29 -7.13
N HIS A 56 -12.25 10.53 -7.87
CA HIS A 56 -12.60 9.21 -8.37
C HIS A 56 -11.68 8.11 -7.83
N THR A 57 -10.77 8.44 -6.90
CA THR A 57 -9.91 7.48 -6.23
C THR A 57 -10.00 7.67 -4.72
N ARG A 58 -10.39 6.61 -4.02
CA ARG A 58 -10.53 6.59 -2.57
C ARG A 58 -9.25 7.03 -1.86
N LEU A 59 -9.40 7.97 -0.94
CA LEU A 59 -8.35 8.38 0.00
C LEU A 59 -8.58 7.67 1.34
N PHE A 60 -7.52 7.07 1.86
CA PHE A 60 -7.50 6.45 3.19
C PHE A 60 -6.70 7.33 4.14
N ASN A 61 -7.30 7.76 5.24
CA ASN A 61 -6.61 8.61 6.21
C ASN A 61 -5.45 7.86 6.86
N SER A 62 -4.38 8.58 7.20
CA SER A 62 -3.37 8.08 8.14
C SER A 62 -3.94 8.01 9.55
N HIS A 63 -3.66 6.91 10.26
CA HIS A 63 -3.99 6.74 11.67
C HIS A 63 -2.79 6.18 12.46
N ASP A 64 -2.75 6.48 13.75
CA ASP A 64 -1.81 5.83 14.68
C ASP A 64 -2.21 4.37 14.98
N ASP A 65 -3.48 4.04 14.75
CA ASP A 65 -4.10 2.74 14.99
C ASP A 65 -5.31 2.57 14.07
N VAL A 66 -5.36 1.46 13.34
CA VAL A 66 -6.47 1.08 12.43
C VAL A 66 -7.25 -0.13 12.94
N SER A 67 -7.12 -0.47 14.22
CA SER A 67 -7.91 -1.51 14.85
C SER A 67 -9.40 -1.15 14.98
N GLY A 68 -10.23 -2.17 15.21
CA GLY A 68 -11.69 -2.02 15.26
C GLY A 68 -12.27 -1.74 13.87
N ASN A 69 -12.90 -0.56 13.73
CA ASN A 69 -13.68 -0.13 12.56
C ASN A 69 -13.08 1.15 11.94
N LYS A 70 -11.81 1.45 12.22
CA LYS A 70 -11.15 2.70 11.79
C LYS A 70 -10.58 2.54 10.39
N ILE A 71 -11.36 2.91 9.37
CA ILE A 71 -10.92 2.79 7.97
C ILE A 71 -9.76 3.75 7.69
N GLY A 72 -8.62 3.19 7.32
CA GLY A 72 -7.43 3.94 6.94
C GLY A 72 -6.17 3.09 6.95
N VAL A 73 -5.03 3.76 7.10
CA VAL A 73 -3.71 3.12 7.10
C VAL A 73 -2.90 3.65 8.27
N ARG A 74 -2.30 2.73 9.02
CA ARG A 74 -1.22 2.99 9.96
C ARG A 74 0.09 2.61 9.31
N CYS A 75 1.09 3.47 9.45
CA CYS A 75 2.44 3.18 9.01
C CYS A 75 3.40 3.37 10.19
N ASP A 76 4.30 2.41 10.38
CA ASP A 76 5.26 2.37 11.47
C ASP A 76 6.68 2.14 10.93
N SER A 77 7.62 2.86 11.54
CA SER A 77 9.07 2.80 11.28
C SER A 77 9.77 2.83 12.65
N TRP A 78 9.99 1.65 13.20
CA TRP A 78 10.65 1.42 14.48
C TRP A 78 12.11 1.88 14.44
N GLY A 79 12.53 2.60 15.47
CA GLY A 79 13.95 2.91 15.69
C GLY A 79 14.59 3.96 14.76
N GLN A 80 13.93 4.40 13.68
CA GLN A 80 14.50 5.33 12.71
C GLN A 80 13.72 6.66 12.69
N ARG A 81 14.06 7.59 13.59
CA ARG A 81 13.45 8.94 13.62
C ARG A 81 13.87 9.82 12.44
N GLU A 82 15.09 9.63 11.94
CA GLU A 82 15.70 10.50 10.93
C GLU A 82 15.50 10.00 9.49
N HIS A 83 15.07 8.75 9.31
CA HIS A 83 14.84 8.12 8.00
C HIS A 83 13.52 7.32 7.98
N ASN A 84 12.44 7.97 8.40
CA ASN A 84 11.15 7.31 8.58
C ASN A 84 10.43 7.12 7.23
N GLY A 85 10.30 5.88 6.78
CA GLY A 85 9.68 5.55 5.50
C GLY A 85 8.19 5.92 5.38
N CYS A 86 7.50 6.24 6.47
CA CYS A 86 6.10 6.62 6.51
C CYS A 86 5.81 8.08 6.15
N TYR A 87 6.83 8.93 6.08
CA TYR A 87 6.66 10.34 5.72
C TYR A 87 7.01 10.61 4.25
N ALA A 88 6.61 11.79 3.80
CA ALA A 88 7.02 12.30 2.50
C ALA A 88 8.37 13.00 2.61
N GLY A 89 9.17 12.94 1.54
CA GLY A 89 10.49 13.57 1.49
C GLY A 89 11.53 12.62 0.94
N ASP A 90 12.60 13.17 0.39
CA ASP A 90 13.60 12.40 -0.35
C ASP A 90 14.48 11.53 0.56
N ASP A 91 14.47 11.73 1.87
CA ASP A 91 15.19 10.91 2.85
C ASP A 91 14.32 9.82 3.51
N ASN A 92 13.05 9.71 3.10
CA ASN A 92 12.05 8.81 3.68
C ASN A 92 11.84 7.54 2.83
N ASP A 93 12.91 6.75 2.72
CA ASP A 93 12.95 5.50 1.95
C ASP A 93 11.88 4.51 2.46
N PRO A 94 10.99 4.00 1.57
CA PRO A 94 9.99 3.00 1.93
C PRO A 94 10.57 1.70 2.53
N ALA A 95 11.84 1.38 2.26
CA ALA A 95 12.52 0.22 2.86
C ALA A 95 12.70 0.34 4.39
N ASN A 96 12.55 1.55 4.93
CA ASN A 96 12.58 1.82 6.38
C ASN A 96 11.19 1.75 7.04
N ILE A 97 10.15 1.36 6.31
CA ILE A 97 8.86 0.99 6.91
C ILE A 97 9.03 -0.40 7.51
N ASP A 98 8.63 -0.60 8.77
CA ASP A 98 8.71 -1.92 9.41
C ASP A 98 7.34 -2.61 9.40
N ALA A 99 6.28 -1.82 9.58
CA ALA A 99 4.91 -2.29 9.45
C ALA A 99 4.00 -1.27 8.77
N MET A 100 3.08 -1.75 7.94
CA MET A 100 1.97 -0.96 7.40
C MET A 100 0.67 -1.72 7.57
N GLU A 101 -0.15 -1.29 8.51
CA GLU A 101 -1.44 -1.88 8.83
C GLU A 101 -2.54 -1.11 8.10
N MET A 102 -3.41 -1.81 7.41
CA MET A 102 -4.40 -1.24 6.49
C MET A 102 -5.76 -1.83 6.84
N HIS A 103 -6.70 -0.98 7.23
CA HIS A 103 -8.10 -1.37 7.37
C HIS A 103 -8.91 -0.62 6.32
N LEU A 104 -9.34 -1.33 5.28
CA LEU A 104 -9.78 -0.72 4.03
C LEU A 104 -11.29 -0.86 3.83
N SER A 105 -11.94 -1.79 4.52
CA SER A 105 -13.40 -1.94 4.53
C SER A 105 -13.86 -2.77 5.74
N ASP A 106 -15.08 -2.50 6.22
CA ASP A 106 -15.78 -3.34 7.19
C ASP A 106 -16.71 -4.37 6.53
N THR A 107 -17.12 -4.15 5.28
CA THR A 107 -18.09 -5.02 4.60
C THR A 107 -17.72 -5.23 3.12
N PRO A 108 -17.28 -6.45 2.74
CA PRO A 108 -16.73 -7.46 3.63
C PRO A 108 -15.45 -6.94 4.30
N LYS A 109 -15.16 -7.42 5.52
CA LYS A 109 -13.99 -6.97 6.28
C LYS A 109 -12.72 -7.14 5.46
N PHE A 110 -11.97 -6.07 5.30
CA PHE A 110 -10.77 -6.01 4.49
C PHE A 110 -9.67 -5.33 5.29
N HIS A 111 -8.76 -6.14 5.81
CA HIS A 111 -7.71 -5.69 6.69
C HIS A 111 -6.45 -6.52 6.46
N TYR A 112 -5.34 -5.83 6.25
CA TYR A 112 -4.04 -6.44 6.01
C TYR A 112 -2.94 -5.70 6.73
N THR A 113 -1.84 -6.39 6.97
CA THR A 113 -0.61 -5.79 7.45
C THR A 113 0.54 -6.20 6.56
N ILE A 114 1.31 -5.22 6.10
CA ILE A 114 2.60 -5.45 5.47
C ILE A 114 3.64 -5.48 6.58
N TYR A 115 4.37 -6.58 6.71
CA TYR A 115 5.49 -6.69 7.64
C TYR A 115 6.80 -6.83 6.89
N LYS A 116 7.79 -6.04 7.30
CA LYS A 116 9.18 -6.26 6.92
C LYS A 116 9.66 -7.61 7.50
N ALA A 117 10.36 -8.39 6.68
CA ALA A 117 10.72 -9.76 6.99
C ALA A 117 12.01 -9.90 7.84
N ASP A 118 12.41 -8.86 8.55
CA ASP A 118 13.61 -8.86 9.40
C ASP A 118 13.37 -9.51 10.79
N GLU A 119 14.25 -9.25 11.77
CA GLU A 119 14.18 -9.82 13.13
C GLU A 119 12.85 -9.53 13.86
N HIS A 120 12.05 -8.58 13.37
CA HIS A 120 10.74 -8.24 13.90
C HIS A 120 9.58 -8.72 13.03
N GLY A 121 9.86 -9.48 11.97
CA GLY A 121 8.86 -10.12 11.14
C GLY A 121 8.01 -11.17 11.87
N PRO A 122 6.94 -11.68 11.24
CA PRO A 122 6.07 -12.68 11.85
C PRO A 122 6.86 -13.91 12.31
N PRO A 123 6.59 -14.45 13.51
CA PRO A 123 7.32 -15.60 14.03
C PRO A 123 7.19 -16.81 13.10
N GLY A 124 8.32 -17.44 12.76
CA GLY A 124 8.36 -18.71 12.04
C GLY A 124 8.93 -18.70 10.62
N ARG A 125 9.49 -17.59 10.13
CA ARG A 125 10.19 -17.56 8.83
C ARG A 125 11.66 -17.96 8.92
N THR A 126 12.13 -18.64 7.88
CA THR A 126 13.56 -18.87 7.69
C THR A 126 14.22 -17.63 7.07
N ALA A 127 15.48 -17.35 7.43
CA ALA A 127 16.25 -16.24 6.84
C ALA A 127 16.29 -16.26 5.30
N ARG A 128 16.12 -17.44 4.68
CA ARG A 128 16.08 -17.61 3.22
C ARG A 128 14.78 -17.10 2.60
N GLU A 129 13.64 -17.21 3.29
CA GLU A 129 12.36 -16.67 2.83
C GLU A 129 12.31 -15.16 2.98
N SER A 130 12.93 -14.61 4.03
CA SER A 130 13.06 -13.17 4.25
C SER A 130 13.83 -12.45 3.13
N GLN A 131 14.78 -13.12 2.46
CA GLN A 131 15.54 -12.54 1.36
C GLN A 131 14.75 -12.42 0.05
N SER A 132 13.78 -13.30 -0.20
CA SER A 132 12.99 -13.29 -1.45
C SER A 132 11.69 -12.50 -1.33
N ARG A 133 11.18 -12.33 -0.11
CA ARG A 133 9.96 -11.56 0.19
C ARG A 133 10.22 -10.64 1.37
N PRO A 134 10.90 -9.51 1.15
CA PRO A 134 11.27 -8.61 2.23
C PRO A 134 10.05 -7.97 2.90
N PHE A 135 8.89 -7.95 2.24
CA PHE A 135 7.65 -7.44 2.80
C PHE A 135 6.49 -8.38 2.49
N GLU A 136 5.90 -9.01 3.49
CA GLU A 136 4.76 -9.91 3.30
C GLU A 136 3.45 -9.17 3.58
N LEU A 137 2.44 -9.38 2.73
CA LEU A 137 1.09 -8.92 2.96
C LEU A 137 0.29 -10.00 3.69
N LEU A 138 -0.04 -9.77 4.96
CA LEU A 138 -0.72 -10.73 5.83
C LEU A 138 -2.14 -10.30 6.19
N GLY A 139 -3.09 -11.21 6.08
CA GLY A 139 -4.48 -11.04 6.53
C GLY A 139 -4.63 -11.10 8.04
N LEU A 140 -5.86 -10.85 8.49
CA LEU A 140 -6.22 -10.83 9.92
C LEU A 140 -5.91 -12.13 10.66
N LYS A 141 -5.88 -13.28 9.96
CA LYS A 141 -5.60 -14.58 10.56
C LYS A 141 -4.17 -15.04 10.28
N GLY A 142 -3.31 -14.13 9.82
CA GLY A 142 -1.91 -14.41 9.45
C GLY A 142 -1.76 -15.15 8.13
N GLU A 143 -2.83 -15.29 7.34
CA GLU A 143 -2.75 -15.86 6.00
C GLU A 143 -2.01 -14.91 5.06
N SER A 144 -1.14 -15.45 4.19
CA SER A 144 -0.50 -14.65 3.15
C SER A 144 -1.52 -14.28 2.09
N ALA A 145 -1.63 -12.98 1.82
CA ALA A 145 -2.41 -12.41 0.72
C ALA A 145 -1.53 -11.96 -0.45
N GLY A 146 -0.20 -12.10 -0.32
CA GLY A 146 0.76 -11.61 -1.29
C GLY A 146 2.04 -11.12 -0.63
N TRP A 147 2.82 -10.36 -1.38
CA TRP A 147 4.05 -9.73 -0.93
C TRP A 147 4.21 -8.38 -1.61
N CYS A 148 5.03 -7.51 -1.04
CA CYS A 148 5.29 -6.18 -1.56
C CYS A 148 6.78 -5.94 -1.73
N VAL A 149 7.12 -4.99 -2.59
CA VAL A 149 8.47 -4.50 -2.84
C VAL A 149 8.49 -3.01 -2.56
N PRO A 150 9.37 -2.53 -1.67
CA PRO A 150 9.56 -1.10 -1.51
C PRO A 150 10.10 -0.54 -2.83
N VAL A 151 9.51 0.54 -3.32
CA VAL A 151 10.02 1.14 -4.55
C VAL A 151 11.36 1.80 -4.30
N SER A 152 12.26 1.70 -5.29
CA SER A 152 13.57 2.34 -5.21
C SER A 152 13.46 3.83 -4.90
N TRP A 153 14.32 4.31 -4.00
CA TRP A 153 14.26 5.66 -3.47
C TRP A 153 15.63 6.37 -3.58
N PRO A 154 15.68 7.68 -3.90
CA PRO A 154 14.57 8.54 -4.32
C PRO A 154 14.01 8.11 -5.68
N GLN A 155 12.71 8.26 -5.90
CA GLN A 155 12.13 7.82 -7.17
C GLN A 155 12.54 8.76 -8.29
N THR A 156 13.27 8.23 -9.26
CA THR A 156 13.60 8.90 -10.52
C THR A 156 12.51 8.58 -11.56
N GLY A 157 12.14 9.55 -12.40
CA GLY A 157 11.21 9.31 -13.52
C GLY A 157 9.75 9.03 -13.15
N ARG A 158 9.24 9.60 -12.05
CA ARG A 158 7.83 9.42 -11.63
C ARG A 158 6.87 9.90 -12.73
N PRO A 159 5.91 9.09 -13.18
CA PRO A 159 4.94 9.53 -14.19
C PRO A 159 4.02 10.66 -13.69
N PHE A 160 3.79 10.78 -12.38
CA PHE A 160 2.91 11.84 -11.82
C PHE A 160 3.18 12.18 -10.34
N GLY A 161 4.42 12.56 -9.99
CA GLY A 161 4.76 12.97 -8.61
C GLY A 161 3.95 14.15 -8.04
N VAL A 162 3.33 14.97 -8.91
CA VAL A 162 2.46 16.10 -8.56
C VAL A 162 1.19 16.05 -9.40
N CYS A 163 0.03 16.08 -8.73
CA CYS A 163 -1.30 16.02 -9.33
C CYS A 163 -2.19 17.13 -8.79
N GLY A 164 -2.17 18.28 -9.48
CA GLY A 164 -2.81 19.50 -9.01
C GLY A 164 -2.24 19.93 -7.65
N ASN A 165 -3.09 19.94 -6.61
CA ASN A 165 -2.69 20.29 -5.25
C ASN A 165 -2.20 19.08 -4.43
N TYR A 166 -1.99 17.92 -5.05
CA TYR A 166 -1.54 16.71 -4.38
C TYR A 166 -0.13 16.36 -4.81
N ARG A 167 0.67 15.84 -3.88
CA ARG A 167 1.95 15.19 -4.15
C ARG A 167 1.83 13.72 -3.81
N LEU A 168 2.30 12.87 -4.71
CA LEU A 168 2.19 11.42 -4.59
C LEU A 168 3.58 10.80 -4.47
N PHE A 169 3.71 9.94 -3.46
CA PHE A 169 4.94 9.22 -3.17
C PHE A 169 4.62 7.74 -3.14
N ARG A 170 4.94 7.01 -4.23
CA ARG A 170 4.81 5.54 -4.25
C ARG A 170 5.65 4.95 -3.11
N LYS A 171 5.13 4.01 -2.34
CA LYS A 171 5.85 3.38 -1.23
C LYS A 171 6.12 1.92 -1.54
N PHE A 172 5.08 1.21 -1.97
CA PHE A 172 5.19 -0.21 -2.31
C PHE A 172 4.57 -0.50 -3.67
N GLN A 173 5.13 -1.50 -4.34
CA GLN A 173 4.44 -2.31 -5.34
C GLN A 173 4.06 -3.63 -4.68
N CYS A 174 2.79 -3.99 -4.68
CA CYS A 174 2.29 -5.20 -4.05
C CYS A 174 1.79 -6.18 -5.11
N HIS A 175 2.19 -7.44 -4.95
CA HIS A 175 1.79 -8.58 -5.76
C HIS A 175 0.87 -9.46 -4.93
N SER A 176 -0.43 -9.41 -5.23
CA SER A 176 -1.48 -9.99 -4.39
C SER A 176 -2.58 -10.66 -5.21
N PHE A 177 -3.63 -11.11 -4.53
CA PHE A 177 -4.87 -11.56 -5.19
C PHE A 177 -5.86 -10.42 -5.45
N TYR A 178 -5.58 -9.21 -4.96
CA TYR A 178 -6.47 -8.05 -5.03
C TYR A 178 -5.95 -6.99 -5.98
N THR A 179 -6.81 -6.46 -6.84
CA THR A 179 -6.49 -5.33 -7.72
C THR A 179 -6.79 -4.01 -7.01
N ALA A 180 -6.17 -2.92 -7.45
CA ALA A 180 -6.51 -1.58 -6.97
C ALA A 180 -8.01 -1.26 -7.13
N ASP A 181 -8.61 -1.62 -8.26
CA ASP A 181 -10.05 -1.45 -8.51
C ASP A 181 -10.91 -2.19 -7.49
N TRP A 182 -10.52 -3.41 -7.14
CA TRP A 182 -11.25 -4.19 -6.16
C TRP A 182 -11.15 -3.55 -4.76
N ILE A 183 -9.99 -3.01 -4.39
CA ILE A 183 -9.77 -2.28 -3.13
C ILE A 183 -10.64 -1.01 -3.07
N ASN A 184 -10.73 -0.30 -4.20
CA ASN A 184 -11.44 0.97 -4.31
C ASN A 184 -12.93 0.83 -4.65
N SER A 185 -13.43 -0.39 -4.85
CA SER A 185 -14.79 -0.63 -5.32
C SER A 185 -15.90 -0.11 -4.38
N TYR A 186 -17.01 0.31 -4.99
CA TYR A 186 -18.20 0.85 -4.31
C TYR A 186 -18.79 -0.12 -3.27
N ASP A 187 -18.78 -1.42 -3.58
CA ASP A 187 -19.29 -2.49 -2.72
C ASP A 187 -18.53 -2.61 -1.38
N ARG A 188 -17.44 -1.85 -1.22
CA ARG A 188 -16.64 -1.74 0.00
C ARG A 188 -16.81 -0.43 0.75
N GLY A 189 -17.98 0.19 0.59
CA GLY A 189 -18.41 1.38 1.34
C GLY A 189 -17.74 2.67 0.89
N TRP A 190 -17.23 2.73 -0.33
CA TRP A 190 -16.73 3.97 -0.91
C TRP A 190 -17.79 4.61 -1.81
N HIS A 191 -18.08 5.89 -1.51
CA HIS A 191 -18.93 6.75 -2.32
C HIS A 191 -18.10 8.00 -2.65
N PRO A 192 -17.85 8.28 -3.94
CA PRO A 192 -17.16 9.51 -4.34
C PRO A 192 -17.92 10.78 -3.94
#